data_AF-A0A0B6YUG4-F1
#
_entry.id   AF-A0A0B6YUG4-F1
#
_cell.length_a   1.000
_cell.length_b   1.000
_cell.length_c   1.000
_cell.angle_alpha   90.00
_cell.angle_beta   90.00
_cell.angle_gamma   90.00
#
_symmetry.space_group_name_H-M   'P 1'
#
loop_
_entity.id
_entity.type
_entity.pdbx_description
1 polymer ?
#
loop_
_entity_poly.entity_id
_entity_poly.type
_entity_poly.pdbx_seq_one_letter_code
_entity_poly.pdbx_strand_id
1 'polypeptide(L)'
;NSAEYNLIWSNSHLKPFTLRTMSEFQKINHFPRSYELTRKDRLFKNIQRMQQTKGYKHFDFIPPSFVLPGDYQDFCGFLKDKGPYIVKPVASSRGRGVFL
;
A
#
# COMPACT_ATOMS: atom_id res chain seq x y z
N ASN A 1 -4.74 19.79 31.39
CA ASN A 1 -5.49 19.04 30.35
C ASN A 1 -4.60 18.00 29.70
N SER A 2 -4.31 16.93 30.43
CA SER A 2 -3.64 15.74 29.90
C SER A 2 -4.72 14.83 29.31
N ALA A 3 -4.55 14.37 28.08
CA ALA A 3 -5.47 13.39 27.51
C ALA A 3 -5.44 12.09 28.33
N GLU A 4 -6.56 11.73 28.97
CA GLU A 4 -6.75 10.57 29.84
C GLU A 4 -6.83 9.24 29.06
N TYR A 5 -5.75 8.82 28.40
CA TYR A 5 -5.70 7.45 27.87
C TYR A 5 -4.28 6.93 27.72
N ASN A 6 -4.13 5.62 27.88
CA ASN A 6 -2.91 4.88 27.58
C ASN A 6 -2.92 4.28 26.17
N LEU A 7 -4.09 3.96 25.61
CA LEU A 7 -4.24 3.29 24.32
C LEU A 7 -5.29 3.98 23.46
N ILE A 8 -4.94 4.26 22.21
CA ILE A 8 -5.88 4.62 21.16
C ILE A 8 -6.07 3.41 20.25
N TRP A 9 -7.29 2.89 20.22
CA TRP A 9 -7.67 1.88 19.23
C TRP A 9 -8.51 2.52 18.14
N SER A 10 -7.96 2.61 16.93
CA SER A 10 -8.61 3.23 15.79
C SER A 10 -8.84 2.22 14.67
N ASN A 11 -9.90 2.43 13.88
CA ASN A 11 -10.15 1.68 12.65
C ASN A 11 -9.40 2.27 11.43
N SER A 12 -8.82 3.47 11.58
CA SER A 12 -8.10 4.16 10.51
C SER A 12 -6.81 4.82 11.01
N HIS A 13 -5.90 5.12 10.09
CA HIS A 13 -4.73 5.93 10.40
C HIS A 13 -5.11 7.29 10.97
N LEU A 14 -4.46 7.68 12.06
CA LEU A 14 -4.56 9.04 12.58
C LEU A 14 -3.75 10.01 11.73
N LYS A 15 -4.13 11.29 11.80
CA LYS A 15 -3.38 12.36 11.14
C LYS A 15 -1.98 12.45 11.75
N PRO A 16 -0.92 12.76 10.96
CA PRO A 16 0.44 12.88 11.48
C PRO A 16 0.60 13.86 12.63
N PHE A 17 -0.21 14.93 12.66
CA PHE A 17 -0.22 15.88 13.77
C PHE A 17 -0.61 15.21 15.09
N THR A 18 -1.70 14.44 15.11
CA THR A 18 -2.16 13.71 16.30
C THR A 18 -1.10 12.75 16.82
N LEU A 19 -0.42 12.03 15.93
CA LEU A 19 0.64 11.10 16.30
C LEU A 19 1.85 11.82 16.94
N ARG A 20 2.18 13.03 16.49
CA ARG A 20 3.29 13.83 17.04
C ARG A 20 2.97 14.45 18.40
N THR A 21 1.70 14.65 18.72
CA THR A 21 1.28 15.24 20.00
C THR A 21 1.04 14.18 21.09
N MET A 22 1.16 12.89 20.76
CA MET A 22 1.00 11.81 21.73
C MET A 22 2.17 11.78 22.72
N SER A 23 1.88 11.49 23.98
CA SER A 23 2.90 11.27 24.99
C SER A 23 3.55 9.88 24.81
N GLU A 24 4.79 9.72 25.29
CA GLU A 24 5.59 8.50 25.12
C GLU A 24 4.91 7.22 25.64
N PHE A 25 4.15 7.34 26.72
CA PHE A 25 3.40 6.23 27.31
C PHE A 25 2.16 5.84 26.51
N GLN A 26 1.68 6.71 25.62
CA GLN A 26 0.47 6.46 24.83
C GLN A 26 0.80 5.54 23.65
N LYS A 27 -0.04 4.52 23.44
CA LYS A 27 0.09 3.55 22.37
C LYS A 27 -1.06 3.65 21.38
N ILE A 28 -0.81 3.21 20.15
CA ILE A 28 -1.80 3.13 19.07
C ILE A 28 -1.63 1.81 18.31
N ASN A 29 -2.73 1.27 17.81
CA ASN A 29 -2.77 0.04 17.02
C ASN A 29 -2.37 0.19 15.53
N HIS A 30 -1.85 1.35 15.11
CA HIS A 30 -1.44 1.62 13.73
C HIS A 30 -0.04 2.23 13.66
N PHE A 31 0.87 1.58 12.95
CA PHE A 31 2.15 2.20 12.61
C PHE A 31 1.96 3.35 11.60
N PRO A 32 2.67 4.48 11.78
CA PRO A 32 2.70 5.54 10.78
C PRO A 32 3.14 4.97 9.43
N ARG A 33 2.40 5.29 8.35
CA ARG A 33 2.70 4.86 6.98
C ARG A 33 2.70 3.35 6.73
N SER A 34 2.04 2.52 7.57
CA SER A 34 1.88 1.09 7.24
C SER A 34 1.11 0.85 5.92
N TYR A 35 0.39 1.86 5.41
CA TYR A 35 -0.19 1.86 4.07
C TYR A 35 0.80 1.66 2.93
N GLU A 36 2.11 1.83 3.16
CA GLU A 36 3.16 1.50 2.19
C GLU A 36 3.18 0.00 1.84
N LEU A 37 2.68 -0.85 2.75
CA LEU A 37 2.52 -2.29 2.55
C LEU A 37 1.07 -2.71 2.32
N THR A 38 0.09 -1.96 2.83
CA THR A 38 -1.33 -2.38 2.79
C THR A 38 -2.14 -1.78 1.63
N ARG A 39 -1.67 -0.70 1.00
CA ARG A 39 -2.27 -0.20 -0.25
C ARG A 39 -1.63 -0.87 -1.46
N LYS A 40 -2.44 -1.25 -2.44
CA LYS A 40 -1.99 -2.04 -3.60
C LYS A 40 -0.97 -1.28 -4.46
N ASP A 41 -1.21 0.00 -4.69
CA ASP A 41 -0.31 0.88 -5.46
C ASP A 41 1.07 1.01 -4.79
N ARG A 42 1.07 1.22 -3.48
CA ARG A 42 2.30 1.37 -2.69
C ARG A 42 3.05 0.08 -2.54
N LEU A 43 2.36 -1.02 -2.26
CA LEU A 43 2.95 -2.35 -2.16
C LEU A 43 3.70 -2.71 -3.45
N PHE A 44 3.05 -2.55 -4.60
CA PHE A 44 3.67 -2.82 -5.89
C PHE A 44 4.89 -1.93 -6.14
N LYS A 45 4.78 -0.60 -5.98
CA LYS A 45 5.91 0.31 -6.21
C LYS A 45 7.09 0.05 -5.25
N ASN A 46 6.81 -0.33 -4.01
CA ASN A 46 7.84 -0.70 -3.05
C ASN A 46 8.51 -2.02 -3.43
N ILE A 47 7.76 -3.04 -3.88
CA ILE A 47 8.36 -4.28 -4.38
C ILE A 47 9.19 -4.02 -5.64
N GLN A 48 8.72 -3.20 -6.58
CA GLN A 48 9.50 -2.83 -7.77
C GLN A 48 10.83 -2.15 -7.38
N ARG A 49 10.80 -1.23 -6.41
CA ARG A 49 12.02 -0.62 -5.86
C ARG A 49 12.95 -1.66 -5.23
N MET A 50 12.41 -2.64 -4.52
CA MET A 50 13.20 -3.71 -3.91
C MET A 50 13.78 -4.67 -4.96
N GLN A 51 13.05 -4.99 -6.03
CA GLN A 51 13.57 -5.76 -7.17
C GLN A 51 14.79 -5.06 -7.80
N GLN A 52 14.72 -3.73 -7.97
CA GLN A 52 15.82 -2.94 -8.52
C GLN A 52 17.02 -2.84 -7.56
N THR A 53 16.79 -2.66 -6.26
CA THR A 53 17.86 -2.34 -5.29
C THR A 53 18.46 -3.56 -4.60
N LYS A 54 17.67 -4.64 -4.44
CA LYS A 54 18.07 -5.87 -3.74
C LYS A 54 18.13 -7.09 -4.65
N GLY A 55 17.76 -6.94 -5.92
CA GLY A 55 17.82 -8.00 -6.93
C GLY A 55 16.46 -8.66 -7.15
N TYR A 56 16.12 -8.80 -8.43
CA TYR A 56 14.83 -9.30 -8.89
C TYR A 56 14.48 -10.67 -8.29
N LYS A 57 15.43 -11.60 -8.26
CA LYS A 57 15.24 -12.98 -7.77
C LYS A 57 14.72 -13.06 -6.32
N HIS A 58 15.03 -12.08 -5.49
CA HIS A 58 14.59 -12.04 -4.08
C HIS A 58 13.19 -11.44 -3.92
N PHE A 59 12.68 -10.76 -4.95
CA PHE A 59 11.42 -10.03 -4.93
C PHE A 59 10.49 -10.43 -6.10
N ASP A 60 10.66 -11.63 -6.65
CA ASP A 60 9.86 -12.20 -7.74
C ASP A 60 8.72 -13.10 -7.20
N PHE A 61 7.94 -12.57 -6.26
CA PHE A 61 6.88 -13.31 -5.58
C PHE A 61 5.50 -12.65 -5.72
N ILE A 62 5.39 -11.58 -6.51
CA ILE A 62 4.13 -10.94 -6.86
C ILE A 62 3.96 -10.91 -8.40
N PRO A 63 2.72 -10.95 -8.91
CA PRO A 63 2.50 -10.78 -10.34
C PRO A 63 2.90 -9.38 -10.81
N PRO A 64 3.38 -9.22 -12.07
CA PRO A 64 3.53 -7.92 -12.70
C PRO A 64 2.24 -7.10 -12.55
N SER A 65 2.38 -5.85 -12.13
CA SER A 65 1.27 -4.95 -11.85
C SER A 65 1.58 -3.57 -12.41
N PHE A 66 0.56 -2.73 -12.61
CA PHE A 66 0.71 -1.39 -13.18
C PHE A 66 -0.22 -0.43 -12.45
N VAL A 67 0.30 0.76 -12.09
CA VAL A 67 -0.48 1.83 -11.45
C VAL A 67 -0.93 2.81 -12.52
N LEU A 68 -2.19 2.69 -12.93
CA LEU A 68 -2.79 3.57 -13.92
C LEU A 68 -3.25 4.91 -13.30
N PRO A 69 -3.22 6.02 -14.07
CA PRO A 69 -2.80 6.12 -15.48
C PRO A 69 -1.27 6.21 -15.68
N GLY A 70 -0.47 6.29 -14.60
CA GLY A 70 0.97 6.57 -14.67
C GLY A 70 1.77 5.53 -15.47
N ASP A 71 1.45 4.25 -15.31
CA ASP A 71 2.16 3.14 -15.96
C ASP A 71 1.47 2.66 -17.26
N TYR A 72 0.64 3.48 -17.89
CA TYR A 72 -0.17 3.06 -19.05
C TYR A 72 0.66 2.60 -20.25
N GLN A 73 1.77 3.28 -20.57
CA GLN A 73 2.62 2.91 -21.69
C GLN A 73 3.29 1.55 -21.48
N ASP A 74 3.82 1.31 -20.27
CA ASP A 74 4.41 0.03 -19.88
C ASP A 74 3.36 -1.08 -19.93
N PHE A 75 2.15 -0.79 -19.46
CA PHE A 75 1.02 -1.71 -19.54
C PHE A 75 0.66 -2.07 -20.98
N CYS A 76 0.58 -1.10 -21.90
CA CYS A 76 0.32 -1.35 -23.32
C CYS A 76 1.40 -2.23 -23.98
N GLY A 77 2.67 -2.06 -23.58
CA GLY A 77 3.76 -2.93 -24.02
C GLY A 77 3.59 -4.37 -23.52
N PHE A 78 3.16 -4.52 -22.27
CA PHE A 78 2.92 -5.82 -21.64
C PHE A 78 1.64 -6.53 -22.12
N LEU A 79 0.66 -5.77 -22.63
CA LEU A 79 -0.66 -6.26 -23.03
C LEU A 79 -0.61 -7.34 -24.13
N LYS A 80 0.42 -7.29 -24.98
CA LYS A 80 0.45 -8.03 -26.25
C LYS A 80 0.64 -9.55 -26.09
N ASP A 81 1.07 -10.03 -24.92
CA ASP A 81 1.58 -11.41 -24.76
C ASP A 81 0.99 -12.18 -23.56
N LYS A 82 -0.05 -11.69 -22.87
CA LYS A 82 -0.48 -12.29 -21.60
C LYS A 82 -2.01 -12.43 -21.47
N GLY A 83 -2.41 -13.47 -20.72
CA GLY A 83 -3.80 -13.87 -20.47
C GLY A 83 -4.62 -12.87 -19.65
N PRO A 84 -5.69 -13.32 -18.95
CA PRO A 84 -6.66 -12.40 -18.33
C PRO A 84 -6.00 -11.47 -17.30
N TYR A 85 -6.42 -10.21 -17.28
CA TYR A 85 -5.98 -9.21 -16.32
C TYR A 85 -6.96 -9.13 -15.16
N ILE A 86 -6.54 -8.49 -14.07
CA ILE A 86 -7.43 -8.18 -12.95
C ILE A 86 -7.20 -6.74 -12.54
N VAL A 87 -8.20 -5.89 -12.77
CA VAL A 87 -8.16 -4.49 -12.37
C VAL A 87 -8.70 -4.38 -10.96
N LYS A 88 -7.98 -3.65 -10.10
CA LYS A 88 -8.32 -3.49 -8.69
C LYS A 88 -8.21 -2.02 -8.30
N PRO A 89 -9.13 -1.47 -7.49
CA PRO A 89 -8.96 -0.13 -6.96
C PRO A 89 -7.83 -0.11 -5.93
N VAL A 90 -7.09 1.00 -5.95
CA VAL A 90 -5.87 1.23 -5.16
C VAL A 90 -6.09 0.98 -3.67
N ALA A 91 -7.11 1.60 -3.09
CA ALA A 91 -7.38 1.63 -1.65
C ALA A 91 -8.81 1.17 -1.32
N SER A 92 -9.28 0.10 -1.97
CA SER A 92 -10.56 -0.57 -1.66
C SER A 92 -10.34 -1.98 -1.13
N SER A 93 -11.37 -2.49 -0.44
CA SER A 93 -11.45 -3.83 0.14
C SER A 93 -12.77 -4.51 -0.22
N ARG A 94 -12.87 -5.82 0.08
CA ARG A 94 -14.06 -6.67 -0.15
C ARG A 94 -14.41 -6.88 -1.63
N GLY A 95 -13.42 -6.92 -2.52
CA GLY A 95 -13.63 -7.15 -3.96
C GLY A 95 -14.35 -6.03 -4.70
N ARG A 96 -14.71 -4.92 -4.03
CA ARG A 96 -15.46 -3.83 -4.66
C ARG A 96 -14.62 -3.10 -5.70
N GLY A 97 -15.17 -2.96 -6.89
CA GLY A 97 -14.52 -2.34 -8.05
C GLY A 97 -13.46 -3.22 -8.71
N VAL A 98 -13.40 -4.51 -8.36
CA VAL A 98 -12.55 -5.49 -9.05
C VAL A 98 -13.25 -6.00 -10.29
N PHE A 99 -12.55 -6.06 -11.42
CA PHE A 99 -13.03 -6.66 -12.65
C PHE A 99 -11.88 -7.37 -13.38
N LEU A 100 -12.24 -8.30 -14.26
CA LEU A 100 -11.32 -9.07 -15.11
C LEU A 100 -11.27 -8.45 -16.51
#